data_AF-A0A4P5Y508-F1
#
_entry.id   AF-A0A4P5Y508-F1
#
_cell.length_a   1.000
_cell.length_b   1.000
_cell.length_c   1.000
_cell.angle_alpha   90.00
_cell.angle_beta   90.00
_cell.angle_gamma   90.00
#
_symmetry.space_group_name_H-M   'P 1'
#
loop_
_entity.id
_entity.type
_entity.pdbx_description
1 polymer ?
#
loop_
_entity_poly.entity_id
_entity_poly.type
_entity_poly.pdbx_seq_one_letter_code
_entity_poly.pdbx_strand_id
1 'polypeptide(L)'
;MTVDKSEISVGDRVVATLVYAWPTGWTPVVEPDPAGDLSGVFVADLPPVKSQDTGEGSRRSFTITLVSTRSGAWELPRPSFTVRPPAGDAVTVQAPQVVVQVGLDAAPVTLPAPRPAWTKPAAAPPPPWWPWLAGGGVLLAIGAVVWWKLRPKRLPDPPISLARRALAAAGELPDARESGTAISLALRRYAGAIWTFDGAGATTREAAAHLRQLGSSVPANESTELLRLLGVLDDLRWAPGEVTADQVKPQLTAALAWIEAVQRRLDAAEQKREP
;
A
#
# COMPACT_ATOMS: atom_id res chain seq x y z
N MET A 1 27.19 17.16 -4.02
CA MET A 1 26.79 16.82 -5.40
C MET A 1 27.43 17.82 -6.34
N THR A 2 27.95 17.36 -7.46
CA THR A 2 28.52 18.20 -8.53
C THR A 2 28.01 17.71 -9.87
N VAL A 3 28.00 18.58 -10.88
CA VAL A 3 27.63 18.25 -12.27
C VAL A 3 28.79 18.58 -13.19
N ASP A 4 28.91 17.85 -14.30
CA ASP A 4 29.93 18.09 -15.31
C ASP A 4 29.66 19.36 -16.14
N LYS A 5 28.39 19.73 -16.30
CA LYS A 5 27.93 20.88 -17.09
C LYS A 5 26.86 21.67 -16.35
N SER A 6 26.93 22.99 -16.44
CA SER A 6 25.91 23.91 -15.91
C SER A 6 24.89 24.37 -16.96
N GLU A 7 25.13 24.07 -18.24
CA GLU A 7 24.29 24.45 -19.38
C GLU A 7 24.23 23.29 -20.38
N ILE A 8 23.03 22.94 -20.84
CA ILE A 8 22.75 21.86 -21.78
C ILE A 8 21.55 22.17 -22.67
N SER A 9 21.36 21.45 -23.77
CA SER A 9 20.10 21.47 -24.53
C SER A 9 19.08 20.49 -23.96
N VAL A 10 17.81 20.65 -24.32
CA VAL A 10 16.76 19.66 -23.96
C VAL A 10 17.12 18.31 -24.58
N GLY A 11 17.04 17.23 -23.79
CA GLY A 11 17.41 15.89 -24.24
C GLY A 11 18.90 15.55 -24.11
N ASP A 12 19.77 16.53 -23.82
CA ASP A 12 21.18 16.26 -23.53
C ASP A 12 21.35 15.56 -22.18
N ARG A 13 22.45 14.82 -22.07
CA ARG A 13 22.85 14.11 -20.86
C ARG A 13 23.75 14.99 -19.99
N VAL A 14 23.46 15.03 -18.70
CA VAL A 14 24.28 15.63 -17.64
C VAL A 14 24.79 14.52 -16.73
N VAL A 15 26.07 14.55 -16.40
CA VAL A 15 26.66 13.60 -15.46
C VAL A 15 26.76 14.27 -14.09
N ALA A 16 25.92 13.83 -13.17
CA ALA A 16 25.96 14.24 -11.78
C ALA A 16 26.83 13.25 -10.97
N THR A 17 27.73 13.80 -10.15
CA THR A 17 28.49 13.02 -9.17
C THR A 17 27.98 13.33 -7.76
N LEU A 18 27.50 12.29 -7.09
CA LEU A 18 27.05 12.35 -5.71
C LEU A 18 27.99 11.55 -4.82
N VAL A 19 28.45 12.19 -3.74
CA VAL A 19 29.40 11.60 -2.81
C VAL A 19 28.77 11.64 -1.43
N TYR A 20 28.57 10.47 -0.85
CA TYR A 20 28.29 10.30 0.57
C TYR A 20 29.60 9.94 1.27
N ALA A 21 29.93 10.67 2.32
CA ALA A 21 31.12 10.44 3.12
C ALA A 21 30.74 10.56 4.59
N TRP A 22 31.26 9.65 5.41
CA TRP A 22 31.07 9.70 6.85
C TRP A 22 32.34 9.21 7.58
N PRO A 23 32.62 9.75 8.77
CA PRO A 23 33.82 9.40 9.52
C PRO A 23 33.82 7.94 10.00
N THR A 24 35.00 7.41 10.29
CA THR A 24 35.14 6.10 10.93
C THR A 24 34.34 6.04 12.24
N GLY A 25 33.63 4.92 12.44
CA GLY A 25 32.79 4.69 13.62
C GLY A 25 31.36 5.24 13.49
N TRP A 26 31.05 6.05 12.48
CA TRP A 26 29.68 6.46 12.20
C TRP A 26 28.99 5.40 11.36
N THR A 27 27.71 5.14 11.66
CA THR A 27 26.91 4.15 10.93
C THR A 27 25.77 4.84 10.17
N PRO A 28 25.60 4.59 8.86
CA PRO A 28 24.43 5.08 8.15
C PRO A 28 23.15 4.47 8.75
N VAL A 29 22.11 5.30 8.94
CA VAL A 29 20.82 4.81 9.46
C VAL A 29 20.10 3.95 8.41
N VAL A 30 20.25 4.35 7.15
CA VAL A 30 19.82 3.61 5.96
C VAL A 30 20.98 3.64 4.98
N GLU A 31 21.22 2.54 4.28
CA GLU A 31 22.27 2.49 3.25
C GLU A 31 22.00 3.60 2.21
N PRO A 32 23.01 4.42 1.86
CA PRO A 32 22.80 5.53 0.94
C PRO A 32 22.39 5.03 -0.45
N ASP A 33 21.16 5.34 -0.83
CA ASP A 33 20.61 5.05 -2.16
C ASP A 33 20.03 6.35 -2.76
N PRO A 34 20.66 6.91 -3.80
CA PRO A 34 20.16 8.11 -4.46
C PRO A 34 18.89 7.88 -5.29
N ALA A 35 18.51 6.63 -5.59
CA ALA A 35 17.39 6.34 -6.49
C ALA A 35 16.05 6.92 -5.97
N GLY A 36 15.81 6.84 -4.66
CA GLY A 36 14.60 7.39 -4.04
C GLY A 36 14.51 8.92 -4.15
N ASP A 37 15.60 9.61 -3.83
CA ASP A 37 15.69 11.07 -3.87
C ASP A 37 15.67 11.65 -5.30
N LEU A 38 15.98 10.82 -6.31
CA LEU A 38 15.99 11.18 -7.72
C LEU A 38 14.72 10.77 -8.47
N SER A 39 13.67 10.31 -7.77
CA SER A 39 12.39 9.89 -8.38
C SER A 39 11.72 10.94 -9.28
N GLY A 40 12.02 12.23 -9.09
CA GLY A 40 11.49 13.33 -9.90
C GLY A 40 12.29 13.69 -11.16
N VAL A 41 13.40 12.99 -11.44
CA VAL A 41 14.25 13.23 -12.62
C VAL A 41 14.41 11.98 -13.47
N PHE A 42 14.62 12.17 -14.77
CA PHE A 42 14.85 11.05 -15.67
C PHE A 42 16.33 10.59 -15.58
N VAL A 43 16.54 9.43 -14.98
CA VAL A 43 17.85 8.78 -14.86
C VAL A 43 18.07 7.86 -16.05
N ALA A 44 19.03 8.22 -16.92
CA ALA A 44 19.35 7.45 -18.11
C ALA A 44 20.36 6.32 -17.85
N ASP A 45 21.26 6.50 -16.88
CA ASP A 45 22.23 5.49 -16.47
C ASP A 45 22.63 5.69 -15.00
N LEU A 46 22.80 4.59 -14.30
CA LEU A 46 23.24 4.54 -12.90
C LEU A 46 24.24 3.38 -12.73
N PRO A 47 25.52 3.59 -13.10
CA PRO A 47 26.57 2.61 -12.90
C PRO A 47 26.70 2.17 -11.44
N PRO A 48 27.28 0.98 -11.18
CA PRO A 48 27.51 0.48 -9.82
C PRO A 48 28.28 1.46 -8.95
N VAL A 49 27.90 1.50 -7.66
CA VAL A 49 28.52 2.39 -6.66
C VAL A 49 30.01 2.12 -6.51
N LYS A 50 30.80 3.19 -6.43
CA LYS A 50 32.21 3.11 -6.06
C LYS A 50 32.35 3.30 -4.56
N SER A 51 32.70 2.22 -3.88
CA SER A 51 32.95 2.19 -2.44
C SER A 51 34.44 2.34 -2.16
N GLN A 52 34.78 3.25 -1.26
CA GLN A 52 36.14 3.43 -0.75
C GLN A 52 36.06 3.53 0.77
N ASP A 53 36.72 2.62 1.46
CA ASP A 53 36.86 2.66 2.92
C ASP A 53 38.31 3.00 3.23
N THR A 54 38.51 4.06 4.01
CA THR A 54 39.81 4.61 4.39
C THR A 54 39.92 4.67 5.91
N GLY A 55 41.12 4.87 6.46
CA GLY A 55 41.29 5.03 7.91
C GLY A 55 40.50 6.22 8.49
N GLU A 56 40.22 7.24 7.68
CA GLU A 56 39.47 8.43 8.07
C GLU A 56 37.94 8.24 8.01
N GLY A 57 37.48 7.28 7.22
CA GLY A 57 36.06 6.96 7.10
C GLY A 57 35.69 6.25 5.81
N SER A 58 34.39 6.13 5.60
CA SER A 58 33.80 5.48 4.44
C SER A 58 33.27 6.51 3.46
N ARG A 59 33.44 6.21 2.18
CA ARG A 59 32.97 7.02 1.05
C ARG A 59 32.22 6.13 0.06
N ARG A 60 31.08 6.62 -0.41
CA ARG A 60 30.28 6.03 -1.50
C ARG A 60 30.10 7.10 -2.58
N SER A 61 30.56 6.80 -3.78
CA SER A 61 30.47 7.70 -4.92
C SER A 61 29.54 7.11 -5.98
N PHE A 62 28.52 7.88 -6.33
CA PHE A 62 27.56 7.56 -7.37
C PHE A 62 27.80 8.52 -8.54
N THR A 63 27.92 7.95 -9.73
CA THR A 63 27.91 8.70 -10.98
C THR A 63 26.57 8.45 -11.62
N ILE A 64 25.80 9.50 -11.90
CA ILE A 64 24.42 9.38 -12.36
C ILE A 64 24.30 10.17 -13.65
N THR A 65 23.80 9.55 -14.71
CA THR A 65 23.50 10.24 -15.96
C THR A 65 22.04 10.65 -15.98
N LEU A 66 21.79 11.95 -15.96
CA LEU A 66 20.47 12.55 -15.95
C LEU A 66 20.15 13.16 -17.32
N VAL A 67 18.88 13.14 -17.70
CA VAL A 67 18.39 13.80 -18.94
C VAL A 67 17.30 14.79 -18.59
N SER A 68 17.41 16.02 -19.08
CA SER A 68 16.33 16.99 -18.94
C SER A 68 15.26 16.77 -20.00
N THR A 69 14.00 16.78 -19.57
CA THR A 69 12.82 16.68 -20.44
C THR A 69 12.16 18.04 -20.69
N ARG A 70 12.65 19.12 -20.08
CA ARG A 70 12.07 20.47 -20.17
C ARG A 70 13.14 21.55 -20.29
N SER A 71 12.81 22.65 -20.96
CA SER A 71 13.64 23.84 -21.03
C SER A 71 13.52 24.72 -19.77
N GLY A 72 14.50 25.59 -19.55
CA GLY A 72 14.58 26.52 -18.43
C GLY A 72 15.54 26.08 -17.31
N ALA A 73 15.46 26.76 -16.17
CA ALA A 73 16.25 26.42 -14.99
C ALA A 73 15.79 25.08 -14.41
N TRP A 74 16.65 24.07 -14.50
CA TRP A 74 16.41 22.75 -13.95
C TRP A 74 17.10 22.61 -12.61
N GLU A 75 16.33 22.76 -11.54
CA GLU A 75 16.79 22.47 -10.18
C GLU A 75 16.89 20.97 -10.00
N LEU A 76 18.10 20.48 -9.72
CA LEU A 76 18.31 19.07 -9.41
C LEU A 76 17.85 18.79 -7.98
N PRO A 77 17.31 17.57 -7.71
CA PRO A 77 16.95 17.17 -6.36
C PRO A 77 18.13 17.32 -5.39
N ARG A 78 17.81 17.48 -4.11
CA ARG A 78 18.80 17.64 -3.05
C ARG A 78 18.79 16.42 -2.12
N PRO A 79 19.47 15.32 -2.52
CA PRO A 79 19.52 14.11 -1.73
C PRO A 79 19.90 14.36 -0.28
N SER A 80 19.32 13.58 0.62
CA SER A 80 19.57 13.67 2.05
C SER A 80 20.22 12.39 2.56
N PHE A 81 21.09 12.51 3.55
CA PHE A 81 21.82 11.40 4.11
C PHE A 81 21.81 11.48 5.61
N THR A 82 21.40 10.39 6.26
CA THR A 82 21.28 10.33 7.72
C THR A 82 22.26 9.32 8.28
N VAL A 83 23.11 9.79 9.18
CA VAL A 83 24.17 9.01 9.84
C VAL A 83 24.03 9.11 11.35
N ARG A 84 24.38 8.03 12.04
CA ARG A 84 24.39 7.98 13.50
C ARG A 84 25.85 7.96 14.00
N PRO A 85 26.25 8.92 14.86
CA PRO A 85 27.55 8.88 15.51
C PRO A 85 27.58 7.80 16.60
N PRO A 86 28.76 7.36 17.05
CA PRO A 86 28.89 6.31 18.08
C PRO A 86 28.16 6.61 19.40
N ALA A 87 28.04 7.89 19.78
CA ALA A 87 27.52 8.32 21.07
C ALA A 87 26.55 9.52 20.94
N GLY A 88 25.61 9.47 20.00
CA GLY A 88 24.64 10.55 19.83
C GLY A 88 23.48 10.23 18.90
N ASP A 89 22.61 11.22 18.77
CA ASP A 89 21.44 11.15 17.88
C ASP A 89 21.83 11.19 16.41
N ALA A 90 20.93 10.69 15.57
CA ALA A 90 21.14 10.69 14.12
C ALA A 90 21.20 12.14 13.58
N VAL A 91 22.16 12.37 12.68
CA VAL A 91 22.37 13.64 12.00
C VAL A 91 22.03 13.48 10.53
N THR A 92 21.15 14.34 10.02
CA THR A 92 20.80 14.40 8.60
C THR A 92 21.53 15.55 7.92
N VAL A 93 22.22 15.24 6.83
CA VAL A 93 22.90 16.21 5.97
C VAL A 93 22.23 16.21 4.60
N GLN A 94 22.07 17.38 4.00
CA GLN A 94 21.46 17.53 2.68
C GLN A 94 22.47 18.08 1.67
N ALA A 95 22.43 17.58 0.43
CA ALA A 95 23.24 18.11 -0.64
C ALA A 95 22.93 19.60 -0.94
N PRO A 96 23.94 20.38 -1.39
CA PRO A 96 23.72 21.75 -1.85
C PRO A 96 22.82 21.75 -3.10
N GLN A 97 22.11 22.86 -3.31
CA GLN A 97 21.27 23.04 -4.50
C GLN A 97 22.16 23.20 -5.74
N VAL A 98 21.82 22.47 -6.80
CA VAL A 98 22.48 22.56 -8.11
C VAL A 98 21.42 22.91 -9.14
N VAL A 99 21.66 23.96 -9.91
CA VAL A 99 20.76 24.42 -10.98
C VAL A 99 21.50 24.29 -12.31
N VAL A 100 20.88 23.61 -13.27
CA VAL A 100 21.39 23.45 -14.64
C VAL A 100 20.48 24.22 -15.58
N GLN A 101 21.03 25.02 -16.48
CA GLN A 101 20.25 25.72 -17.50
C GLN A 101 20.01 24.79 -18.70
N VAL A 102 18.75 24.67 -19.14
CA VAL A 102 18.37 23.75 -20.24
C VAL A 102 17.73 24.52 -21.40
N GLY A 103 18.36 24.49 -22.58
CA GLY A 103 17.85 25.05 -23.84
C GLY A 103 18.54 26.34 -24.30
N LEU A 104 18.59 26.50 -25.63
CA LEU A 104 19.15 27.65 -26.34
C LEU A 104 18.11 28.76 -26.47
N ASP A 105 17.84 29.47 -25.37
CA ASP A 105 17.29 30.84 -25.35
C ASP A 105 17.22 31.38 -23.90
N ALA A 106 18.10 30.88 -23.03
CA ALA A 106 18.25 31.46 -21.70
C ALA A 106 19.10 32.72 -21.83
N ALA A 107 18.45 33.85 -22.10
CA ALA A 107 19.04 35.14 -21.73
C ALA A 107 19.61 35.00 -20.30
N PRO A 108 20.87 35.40 -20.05
CA PRO A 108 21.51 35.19 -18.77
C PRO A 108 20.58 35.67 -17.67
N VAL A 109 20.18 34.77 -16.77
CA VAL A 109 19.31 35.10 -15.64
C VAL A 109 20.05 36.15 -14.83
N THR A 110 19.66 37.40 -15.05
CA THR A 110 20.18 38.54 -14.31
C THR A 110 19.56 38.44 -12.93
N LEU A 111 20.30 37.80 -12.01
CA LEU A 111 19.90 37.76 -10.61
C LEU A 111 19.73 39.21 -10.15
N PRO A 112 18.56 39.61 -9.63
CA PRO A 112 18.38 40.97 -9.12
C PRO A 112 19.43 41.22 -8.04
N ALA A 113 20.00 42.43 -8.02
CA ALA A 113 21.01 42.83 -7.06
C ALA A 113 20.59 42.39 -5.64
N PRO A 114 21.53 41.86 -4.82
CA PRO A 114 21.23 41.39 -3.48
C PRO A 114 20.52 42.52 -2.74
N ARG A 115 19.26 42.27 -2.34
CA ARG A 115 18.50 43.24 -1.57
C ARG A 115 19.31 43.55 -0.31
N PRO A 116 19.40 44.83 0.12
CA PRO A 116 20.06 45.17 1.37
C PRO A 116 19.49 44.29 2.48
N ALA A 117 20.36 43.76 3.33
CA ALA A 117 19.97 42.88 4.41
C ALA A 117 18.86 43.56 5.21
N TRP A 118 17.68 42.96 5.20
CA TRP A 118 16.53 43.47 5.93
C TRP A 118 16.89 43.41 7.41
N THR A 119 17.26 44.53 8.00
CA THR A 119 17.41 44.67 9.45
C THR A 119 16.01 44.64 10.03
N LYS A 120 15.55 43.43 10.35
CA LYS A 120 14.31 43.23 11.09
C LYS A 120 14.46 43.99 12.41
N PRO A 121 13.64 45.02 12.70
CA PRO A 121 13.65 45.64 14.02
C PRO A 121 13.47 44.55 15.06
N ALA A 122 14.24 44.61 16.15
CA ALA A 122 14.23 43.62 17.21
C ALA A 122 12.78 43.36 17.61
N ALA A 123 12.27 42.18 17.24
CA ALA A 123 10.91 41.80 17.53
C ALA A 123 10.78 41.71 19.05
N ALA A 124 9.74 42.35 19.60
CA ALA A 124 9.35 42.12 20.98
C ALA A 124 9.24 40.60 21.21
N PRO A 125 9.68 40.08 22.37
CA PRO A 125 9.60 38.65 22.65
C PRO A 125 8.15 38.22 22.44
N PRO A 126 7.89 37.19 21.62
CA PRO A 126 6.53 36.72 21.42
C PRO A 126 5.96 36.32 22.78
N PRO A 127 4.66 36.60 23.04
CA PRO A 127 4.03 36.13 24.25
C PRO A 127 4.23 34.61 24.37
N PRO A 128 4.39 34.08 25.59
CA PRO A 128 4.58 32.65 25.79
C PRO A 128 3.38 31.93 25.18
N TRP A 129 3.62 31.23 24.08
CA TRP A 129 2.63 30.50 23.27
C TRP A 129 2.39 29.09 23.81
N TRP A 130 3.24 28.64 24.74
CA TRP A 130 3.14 27.36 25.45
C TRP A 130 1.79 27.08 26.14
N PRO A 131 1.06 28.06 26.72
CA PRO A 131 -0.28 27.81 27.26
C PRO A 131 -1.27 27.37 26.19
N TRP A 132 -1.15 27.89 24.96
CA TRP A 132 -2.01 27.53 23.84
C TRP A 132 -1.69 26.14 23.30
N LEU A 133 -0.42 25.74 23.26
CA LEU A 133 -0.04 24.37 22.95
C LEU A 133 -0.54 23.38 24.01
N ALA A 134 -0.39 23.72 25.30
CA ALA A 134 -0.84 22.87 26.38
C ALA A 134 -2.37 22.69 26.36
N GLY A 135 -3.11 23.79 26.18
CA GLY A 135 -4.57 23.75 26.07
C GLY A 135 -5.06 23.00 24.82
N GLY A 136 -4.46 23.28 23.66
CA GLY A 136 -4.81 22.62 22.40
C GLY A 136 -4.48 21.12 22.40
N GLY A 137 -3.35 20.74 22.98
CA GLY A 137 -2.94 19.33 23.12
C GLY A 137 -3.90 18.53 24.00
N VAL A 138 -4.33 19.10 25.13
CA VAL A 138 -5.32 18.46 26.02
C VAL A 138 -6.67 18.28 25.32
N LEU A 139 -7.16 19.31 24.59
CA LEU A 139 -8.41 19.20 23.85
C LEU A 139 -8.35 18.15 22.72
N LEU A 140 -7.23 18.08 21.99
CA LEU A 140 -7.02 17.05 20.97
C LEU A 140 -6.96 15.64 21.57
N ALA A 141 -6.28 15.47 22.70
CA ALA A 141 -6.22 14.18 23.39
C ALA A 141 -7.60 13.73 23.85
N ILE A 142 -8.39 14.62 24.44
CA ILE A 142 -9.78 14.34 24.84
C ILE A 142 -10.62 14.00 23.60
N GLY A 143 -10.52 14.80 22.53
CA GLY A 143 -11.23 14.55 21.27
C GLY A 143 -10.88 13.19 20.68
N ALA A 144 -9.61 12.79 20.68
CA ALA A 144 -9.16 11.48 20.19
C ALA A 144 -9.69 10.33 21.05
N VAL A 145 -9.68 10.46 22.38
CA VAL A 145 -10.22 9.45 23.30
C VAL A 145 -11.74 9.31 23.13
N VAL A 146 -12.45 10.43 23.05
CA VAL A 146 -13.91 10.45 22.81
C VAL A 146 -14.22 9.84 21.45
N TRP A 147 -13.50 10.23 20.40
CA TRP A 147 -13.67 9.64 19.07
C TRP A 147 -13.37 8.15 19.05
N TRP A 148 -12.32 7.68 19.74
CA TRP A 148 -12.00 6.25 19.80
C TRP A 148 -13.03 5.45 20.59
N LYS A 149 -13.54 5.98 21.71
CA LYS A 149 -14.60 5.33 22.50
C LYS A 149 -15.96 5.35 21.82
N LEU A 150 -16.29 6.44 21.13
CA LEU A 150 -17.54 6.59 20.38
C LEU A 150 -17.45 6.01 18.98
N ARG A 151 -16.27 5.56 18.52
CA ARG A 151 -16.13 4.90 17.23
C ARG A 151 -17.06 3.69 17.27
N PRO A 152 -18.12 3.66 16.45
CA PRO A 152 -18.98 2.49 16.40
C PRO A 152 -18.06 1.34 16.05
N LYS A 153 -17.87 0.42 16.99
CA LYS A 153 -17.23 -0.86 16.71
C LYS A 153 -18.16 -1.49 15.69
N ARG A 154 -17.80 -1.38 14.40
CA ARG A 154 -18.52 -2.06 13.33
C ARG A 154 -18.42 -3.53 13.69
N LEU A 155 -19.49 -4.06 14.25
CA LEU A 155 -19.62 -5.50 14.43
C LEU A 155 -19.33 -6.10 13.05
N PRO A 156 -18.44 -7.09 12.95
CA PRO A 156 -18.23 -7.79 11.69
C PRO A 156 -19.59 -8.16 11.13
N ASP A 157 -19.85 -7.80 9.87
CA ASP A 157 -21.12 -8.16 9.24
C ASP A 157 -21.31 -9.67 9.37
N PRO A 158 -22.49 -10.15 9.78
CA PRO A 158 -22.70 -11.57 9.99
C PRO A 158 -22.44 -12.34 8.68
N PRO A 159 -21.86 -13.55 8.75
CA PRO A 159 -21.46 -14.31 7.55
C PRO A 159 -22.56 -14.45 6.50
N ILE A 160 -23.82 -14.63 6.93
CA ILE A 160 -24.97 -14.70 6.01
C ILE A 160 -25.20 -13.40 5.23
N SER A 161 -25.02 -12.23 5.85
CA SER A 161 -25.20 -10.93 5.16
C SER A 161 -24.10 -10.70 4.12
N LEU A 162 -22.88 -11.12 4.42
CA LEU A 162 -21.78 -11.11 3.45
C LEU A 162 -22.07 -12.07 2.28
N ALA A 163 -22.53 -13.28 2.58
CA ALA A 163 -22.81 -14.27 1.55
C ALA A 163 -24.00 -13.88 0.66
N ARG A 164 -25.10 -13.36 1.23
CA ARG A 164 -26.26 -12.85 0.46
C ARG A 164 -25.85 -11.72 -0.49
N ARG A 165 -25.06 -10.75 0.00
CA ARG A 165 -24.55 -9.66 -0.86
C ARG A 165 -23.65 -10.19 -1.97
N ALA A 166 -22.78 -11.14 -1.66
CA ALA A 166 -21.89 -11.74 -2.67
C ALA A 166 -22.68 -12.53 -3.74
N LEU A 167 -23.71 -13.28 -3.34
CA LEU A 167 -24.58 -14.01 -4.27
C LEU A 167 -25.44 -13.06 -5.12
N ALA A 168 -25.97 -11.98 -4.53
CA ALA A 168 -26.68 -10.95 -5.28
C ALA A 168 -25.75 -10.31 -6.33
N ALA A 169 -24.54 -9.91 -5.94
CA ALA A 169 -23.55 -9.37 -6.87
C ALA A 169 -23.16 -10.37 -7.97
N ALA A 170 -23.06 -11.66 -7.65
CA ALA A 170 -22.79 -12.70 -8.63
C ALA A 170 -23.91 -12.85 -9.67
N GLY A 171 -25.17 -12.63 -9.28
CA GLY A 171 -26.32 -12.68 -10.18
C GLY A 171 -26.39 -11.53 -11.19
N GLU A 172 -25.70 -10.41 -10.92
CA GLU A 172 -25.65 -9.23 -11.80
C GLU A 172 -24.46 -9.26 -12.77
N LEU A 173 -23.58 -10.27 -12.68
CA LEU A 173 -22.42 -10.37 -13.57
C LEU A 173 -22.85 -10.75 -15.00
N PRO A 174 -22.30 -10.08 -16.04
CA PRO A 174 -22.69 -10.32 -17.43
C PRO A 174 -22.15 -11.66 -17.97
N ASP A 175 -20.96 -12.08 -17.52
CA ASP A 175 -20.40 -13.38 -17.89
C ASP A 175 -20.87 -14.47 -16.92
N ALA A 176 -21.51 -15.50 -17.46
CA ALA A 176 -22.02 -16.64 -16.72
C ALA A 176 -20.89 -17.43 -16.02
N ARG A 177 -19.68 -17.51 -16.61
CA ARG A 177 -18.54 -18.20 -15.98
C ARG A 177 -18.01 -17.43 -14.78
N GLU A 178 -17.92 -16.10 -14.90
CA GLU A 178 -17.58 -15.23 -13.77
C GLU A 178 -18.65 -15.33 -12.67
N SER A 179 -19.93 -15.33 -13.03
CA SER A 179 -21.05 -15.54 -12.10
C SER A 179 -20.90 -16.87 -11.34
N GLY A 180 -20.68 -17.99 -12.04
CA GLY A 180 -20.46 -19.30 -11.42
C GLY A 180 -19.26 -19.33 -10.49
N THR A 181 -18.17 -18.68 -10.88
CA THR A 181 -16.96 -18.53 -10.05
C THR A 181 -17.25 -17.74 -8.78
N ALA A 182 -17.96 -16.62 -8.88
CA ALA A 182 -18.35 -15.78 -7.76
C ALA A 182 -19.31 -16.52 -6.79
N ILE A 183 -20.27 -17.29 -7.30
CA ILE A 183 -21.15 -18.14 -6.49
C ILE A 183 -20.32 -19.18 -5.72
N SER A 184 -19.39 -19.87 -6.38
CA SER A 184 -18.54 -20.87 -5.74
C SER A 184 -17.69 -20.28 -4.61
N LEU A 185 -17.22 -19.05 -4.78
CA LEU A 185 -16.41 -18.34 -3.79
C LEU A 185 -17.26 -17.88 -2.60
N ALA A 186 -18.47 -17.37 -2.86
CA ALA A 186 -19.42 -16.99 -1.81
C ALA A 186 -19.81 -18.18 -0.92
N LEU A 187 -20.10 -19.33 -1.54
CA LEU A 187 -20.41 -20.58 -0.83
C LEU A 187 -19.25 -21.04 0.06
N ARG A 188 -18.03 -21.10 -0.49
CA ARG A 188 -16.87 -21.52 0.29
C ARG A 188 -16.54 -20.55 1.42
N ARG A 189 -16.59 -19.23 1.19
CA ARG A 189 -16.40 -18.21 2.24
C ARG A 189 -17.41 -18.34 3.37
N TYR A 190 -18.69 -18.54 3.04
CA TYR A 190 -19.72 -18.75 4.04
C TYR A 190 -19.46 -20.03 4.83
N ALA A 191 -19.19 -21.15 4.16
CA ALA A 191 -18.83 -22.42 4.79
C ALA A 191 -17.60 -22.27 5.72
N GLY A 192 -16.55 -21.61 5.25
CA GLY A 192 -15.33 -21.36 6.01
C GLY A 192 -15.57 -20.51 7.26
N ALA A 193 -16.46 -19.52 7.18
CA ALA A 193 -16.84 -18.70 8.33
C ALA A 193 -17.65 -19.49 9.38
N ILE A 194 -18.56 -20.39 8.94
CA ILE A 194 -19.38 -21.20 9.86
C ILE A 194 -18.57 -22.33 10.51
N TRP A 195 -17.68 -22.97 9.75
CA TRP A 195 -16.94 -24.16 10.18
C TRP A 195 -15.44 -23.92 10.40
N THR A 196 -15.04 -22.66 10.52
CA THR A 196 -13.69 -22.23 10.93
C THR A 196 -12.54 -22.78 10.08
N PHE A 197 -12.64 -22.66 8.75
CA PHE A 197 -11.55 -22.95 7.81
C PHE A 197 -11.42 -21.84 6.75
N ASP A 198 -10.28 -21.75 6.07
CA ASP A 198 -10.10 -20.76 4.99
C ASP A 198 -10.89 -21.15 3.74
N GLY A 199 -12.15 -20.74 3.72
CA GLY A 199 -13.04 -20.98 2.58
C GLY A 199 -12.64 -20.25 1.31
N ALA A 200 -12.03 -19.06 1.41
CA ALA A 200 -11.67 -18.30 0.21
C ALA A 200 -10.50 -18.94 -0.54
N GLY A 201 -9.52 -19.47 0.21
CA GLY A 201 -8.34 -20.14 -0.34
C GLY A 201 -8.55 -21.61 -0.72
N ALA A 202 -9.53 -22.30 -0.12
CA ALA A 202 -9.72 -23.74 -0.34
C ALA A 202 -10.32 -24.08 -1.71
N THR A 203 -9.75 -25.07 -2.40
CA THR A 203 -10.37 -25.77 -3.54
C THR A 203 -11.56 -26.62 -3.11
N THR A 204 -12.39 -27.09 -4.05
CA THR A 204 -13.51 -28.02 -3.76
C THR A 204 -13.05 -29.28 -3.02
N ARG A 205 -11.87 -29.83 -3.39
CA ARG A 205 -11.30 -31.03 -2.74
C ARG A 205 -10.81 -30.75 -1.32
N GLU A 206 -10.19 -29.60 -1.09
CA GLU A 206 -9.74 -29.18 0.24
C GLU A 206 -10.92 -28.85 1.15
N ALA A 207 -11.94 -28.17 0.64
CA ALA A 207 -13.19 -27.96 1.37
C ALA A 207 -13.82 -29.30 1.77
N ALA A 208 -13.87 -30.28 0.86
CA ALA A 208 -14.34 -31.64 1.18
C ALA A 208 -13.47 -32.34 2.23
N ALA A 209 -12.15 -32.14 2.23
CA ALA A 209 -11.26 -32.68 3.23
C ALA A 209 -11.52 -32.05 4.62
N HIS A 210 -11.67 -30.72 4.69
CA HIS A 210 -12.00 -30.01 5.93
C HIS A 210 -13.34 -30.44 6.51
N LEU A 211 -14.40 -30.53 5.69
CA LEU A 211 -15.72 -30.96 6.16
C LEU A 211 -15.69 -32.40 6.69
N ARG A 212 -14.91 -33.29 6.07
CA ARG A 212 -14.71 -34.66 6.57
C ARG A 212 -13.96 -34.70 7.91
N GLN A 213 -12.94 -33.85 8.09
CA GLN A 213 -12.18 -33.76 9.34
C GLN A 213 -13.04 -33.30 10.52
N LEU A 214 -14.03 -32.43 10.27
CA LEU A 214 -14.96 -31.96 11.31
C LEU A 214 -15.97 -33.03 11.76
N GLY A 215 -16.12 -34.12 10.99
CA GLY A 215 -16.92 -35.28 11.34
C GLY A 215 -18.37 -34.93 11.67
N SER A 216 -18.83 -35.35 12.84
CA SER A 216 -20.22 -35.14 13.31
C SER A 216 -20.58 -33.68 13.60
N SER A 217 -19.62 -32.76 13.57
CA SER A 217 -19.88 -31.32 13.78
C SER A 217 -20.58 -30.68 12.57
N VAL A 218 -20.52 -31.33 11.40
CA VAL A 218 -21.18 -30.87 10.17
C VAL A 218 -22.29 -31.88 9.82
N PRO A 219 -23.56 -31.44 9.71
CA PRO A 219 -24.61 -32.32 9.22
C PRO A 219 -24.28 -32.88 7.83
N ALA A 220 -24.38 -34.20 7.68
CA ALA A 220 -23.98 -34.89 6.45
C ALA A 220 -24.69 -34.32 5.21
N ASN A 221 -26.00 -34.08 5.31
CA ASN A 221 -26.81 -33.48 4.24
C ASN A 221 -26.31 -32.08 3.81
N GLU A 222 -25.91 -31.22 4.75
CA GLU A 222 -25.39 -29.88 4.45
C GLU A 222 -24.05 -29.97 3.70
N SER A 223 -23.16 -30.86 4.15
CA SER A 223 -21.86 -31.07 3.50
C SER A 223 -22.01 -31.68 2.12
N THR A 224 -22.87 -32.69 1.95
CA THR A 224 -23.13 -33.33 0.66
C THR A 224 -23.71 -32.34 -0.34
N GLU A 225 -24.68 -31.53 0.08
CA GLU A 225 -25.31 -30.55 -0.81
C GLU A 225 -24.35 -29.42 -1.20
N LEU A 226 -23.53 -28.93 -0.26
CA LEU A 226 -22.48 -27.96 -0.57
C LEU A 226 -21.50 -28.52 -1.61
N LEU A 227 -21.00 -29.73 -1.41
CA LEU A 227 -20.04 -30.36 -2.32
C LEU A 227 -20.66 -30.64 -3.69
N ARG A 228 -21.95 -31.00 -3.74
CA ARG A 228 -22.70 -31.14 -4.98
C ARG A 228 -22.77 -29.82 -5.73
N LEU A 229 -23.13 -28.72 -5.05
CA LEU A 229 -23.20 -27.38 -5.65
C LEU A 229 -21.83 -26.91 -6.17
N LEU A 230 -20.78 -27.07 -5.36
CA LEU A 230 -19.42 -26.70 -5.77
C LEU A 230 -18.92 -27.54 -6.95
N GLY A 231 -19.28 -28.83 -7.01
CA GLY A 231 -18.97 -29.70 -8.16
C GLY A 231 -19.63 -29.20 -9.44
N VAL A 232 -20.94 -28.94 -9.41
CA VAL A 232 -21.68 -28.43 -10.60
C VAL A 232 -21.14 -27.07 -11.06
N LEU A 233 -20.79 -26.17 -10.14
CA LEU A 233 -20.21 -24.87 -10.48
C LEU A 233 -18.81 -24.99 -11.08
N ASP A 234 -18.00 -25.94 -10.61
CA ASP A 234 -16.68 -26.21 -11.20
C ASP A 234 -16.82 -26.84 -12.60
N ASP A 235 -17.77 -27.76 -12.78
CA ASP A 235 -18.08 -28.34 -14.10
C ASP A 235 -18.52 -27.26 -15.10
N LEU A 236 -19.39 -26.33 -14.69
CA LEU A 236 -19.80 -25.19 -15.52
C LEU A 236 -18.62 -24.28 -15.86
N ARG A 237 -17.71 -24.03 -14.91
CA ARG A 237 -16.53 -23.20 -15.13
C ARG A 237 -15.62 -23.77 -16.23
N TRP A 238 -15.47 -25.09 -16.27
CA TRP A 238 -14.61 -25.79 -17.23
C TRP A 238 -15.35 -26.36 -18.44
N ALA A 239 -16.67 -26.13 -18.54
CA ALA A 239 -17.47 -26.64 -19.64
C ALA A 239 -16.97 -26.10 -20.99
N PRO A 240 -16.84 -26.96 -22.03
CA PRO A 240 -16.53 -26.52 -23.38
C PRO A 240 -17.70 -25.70 -23.95
N GLY A 241 -17.40 -24.64 -24.69
CA GLY A 241 -18.40 -23.76 -25.31
C GLY A 241 -18.76 -22.54 -24.47
N GLU A 242 -19.81 -21.84 -24.87
CA GLU A 242 -20.33 -20.68 -24.15
C GLU A 242 -21.31 -21.12 -23.06
N VAL A 243 -21.08 -20.66 -21.82
CA VAL A 243 -21.98 -20.92 -20.68
C VAL A 243 -23.01 -19.79 -20.66
N THR A 244 -24.29 -20.14 -20.59
CA THR A 244 -25.37 -19.14 -20.59
C THR A 244 -25.82 -18.81 -19.17
N ALA A 245 -26.39 -17.61 -18.99
CA ALA A 245 -26.96 -17.20 -17.70
C ALA A 245 -28.05 -18.17 -17.20
N ASP A 246 -28.81 -18.78 -18.11
CA ASP A 246 -29.85 -19.77 -17.78
C ASP A 246 -29.29 -21.04 -17.14
N GLN A 247 -28.04 -21.41 -17.42
CA GLN A 247 -27.38 -22.56 -16.79
C GLN A 247 -26.93 -22.24 -15.36
N VAL A 248 -26.61 -20.98 -15.07
CA VAL A 248 -26.08 -20.54 -13.76
C VAL A 248 -27.19 -20.14 -12.80
N LYS A 249 -28.29 -19.57 -13.29
CA LYS A 249 -29.43 -19.10 -12.47
C LYS A 249 -30.02 -20.17 -11.52
N PRO A 250 -30.17 -21.45 -11.91
CA PRO A 250 -30.56 -22.51 -10.99
C PRO A 250 -29.56 -22.72 -9.85
N GLN A 251 -28.26 -22.58 -10.13
CA GLN A 251 -27.21 -22.75 -9.12
C GLN A 251 -27.19 -21.59 -8.13
N LEU A 252 -27.44 -20.35 -8.58
CA LEU A 252 -27.62 -19.20 -7.69
C LEU A 252 -28.79 -19.41 -6.74
N THR A 253 -29.93 -19.89 -7.26
CA THR A 253 -31.13 -20.18 -6.47
C THR A 253 -30.86 -21.28 -5.44
N ALA A 254 -30.18 -22.36 -5.85
CA ALA A 254 -29.84 -23.46 -4.96
C ALA A 254 -28.80 -23.04 -3.90
N ALA A 255 -27.82 -22.19 -4.25
CA ALA A 255 -26.85 -21.63 -3.32
C ALA A 255 -27.53 -20.79 -2.23
N LEU A 256 -28.45 -19.90 -2.60
CA LEU A 256 -29.25 -19.12 -1.66
C LEU A 256 -30.05 -20.05 -0.72
N ALA A 257 -30.79 -21.00 -1.29
CA ALA A 257 -31.59 -21.95 -0.50
C ALA A 257 -30.74 -22.76 0.50
N TRP A 258 -29.54 -23.19 0.09
CA TRP A 258 -28.60 -23.89 0.96
C TRP A 258 -28.12 -23.00 2.11
N ILE A 259 -27.71 -21.75 1.85
CA ILE A 259 -27.29 -20.80 2.90
C ILE A 259 -28.42 -20.56 3.91
N GLU A 260 -29.66 -20.35 3.43
CA GLU A 260 -30.83 -20.15 4.30
C GLU A 260 -31.16 -21.39 5.14
N ALA A 261 -30.96 -22.59 4.60
CA ALA A 261 -31.16 -23.83 5.35
C ALA A 261 -30.13 -23.98 6.47
N VAL A 262 -28.85 -23.74 6.18
CA VAL A 262 -27.77 -23.78 7.18
C VAL A 262 -28.02 -22.74 8.28
N GLN A 263 -28.36 -21.50 7.92
CA GLN A 263 -28.60 -20.44 8.90
C GLN A 263 -29.78 -20.76 9.81
N ARG A 264 -30.93 -21.20 9.25
CA ARG A 264 -32.09 -21.60 10.06
C ARG A 264 -31.76 -22.68 11.08
N ARG A 265 -30.90 -23.65 10.73
CA ARG A 265 -30.43 -24.66 11.68
C ARG A 265 -29.57 -24.03 12.78
N LEU A 266 -28.64 -23.14 12.42
CA LEU A 266 -27.77 -22.46 13.39
C LEU A 266 -28.60 -21.63 14.37
N ASP A 267 -29.55 -20.84 13.88
CA ASP A 267 -30.45 -20.04 14.71
C ASP A 267 -31.26 -20.93 15.66
N ALA A 268 -31.80 -22.05 15.16
CA ALA A 268 -32.54 -23.02 15.98
C ALA A 268 -31.65 -23.71 17.03
N ALA A 269 -30.35 -23.87 16.77
CA ALA A 269 -29.40 -24.42 17.73
C ALA A 269 -29.00 -23.39 18.79
N GLU A 270 -28.93 -22.11 18.44
CA GLU A 270 -28.67 -21.00 19.36
C GLU A 270 -29.85 -20.78 20.32
N GLN A 271 -31.09 -20.77 19.81
CA GLN A 271 -32.30 -20.68 20.65
C GLN A 271 -32.42 -21.81 21.68
N LYS A 272 -31.94 -23.02 21.35
CA LYS A 272 -31.91 -24.15 22.31
C LYS A 272 -30.86 -24.00 23.41
N ARG A 273 -29.91 -23.08 23.26
CA ARG A 273 -28.80 -22.84 24.22
C ARG A 273 -29.10 -21.74 25.22
N GLU A 274 -30.12 -20.92 25.01
CA GLU A 274 -30.56 -19.90 25.95
C GLU A 274 -31.61 -20.51 26.90
N PRO A 275 -31.25 -20.84 28.16
CA PRO A 275 -32.19 -21.37 29.17
C PRO A 275 -33.09 -20.29 29.77
#